data_AF-A0A238LGI4-F1
#
_entry.id   AF-A0A238LGI4-F1
#
_cell.length_a   1.000
_cell.length_b   1.000
_cell.length_c   1.000
_cell.angle_alpha   90.00
_cell.angle_beta   90.00
_cell.angle_gamma   90.00
#
_symmetry.space_group_name_H-M   'P 1'
#
loop_
_entity.id
_entity.type
_entity.pdbx_description
1 polymer ?
#
loop_
_entity_poly.entity_id
_entity_poly.type
_entity_poly.pdbx_seq_one_letter_code
_entity_poly.pdbx_strand_id
1 'polypeptide(L)'
;MIRAMALALLMPLPAVAQSTAAEILGALDAPTSELEQLMEVLNGPNEEKALTAMRLMLASGDAAMQRLALRAGLSSTSGVARGVALEAYLKTQPTLIAFASVEGEEEVNSGFARWMNANGSLSSDRTGSFPIPIGPYLEDQNCFGSPTRPNDCFNRLGGTEVSFFVGAAWGTARLNDSGELVGSISHSFSSNQFTGPISLTIPLLGQLQ
;
A
#
# COMPACT_ATOMS: atom_id res chain seq x y z
N MET A 1 49.98 -24.64 54.44
CA MET A 1 49.30 -24.49 53.13
C MET A 1 48.01 -23.71 53.38
N ILE A 2 48.00 -22.41 53.10
CA ILE A 2 46.90 -21.49 53.45
C ILE A 2 46.15 -21.12 52.16
N ARG A 3 44.83 -21.37 52.15
CA ARG A 3 43.89 -21.05 51.06
C ARG A 3 43.64 -19.54 51.02
N ALA A 4 43.75 -18.94 49.83
CA ALA A 4 43.31 -17.57 49.57
C ALA A 4 41.86 -17.58 49.05
N MET A 5 41.03 -16.76 49.67
CA MET A 5 39.61 -16.55 49.34
C MET A 5 39.48 -15.12 48.80
N ALA A 6 39.16 -14.98 47.51
CA ALA A 6 38.99 -13.67 46.87
C ALA A 6 37.52 -13.24 46.95
N LEU A 7 37.29 -12.10 47.61
CA LEU A 7 35.99 -11.48 47.81
C LEU A 7 35.75 -10.46 46.67
N ALA A 8 34.77 -10.72 45.81
CA ALA A 8 34.40 -9.84 44.69
C ALA A 8 33.44 -8.73 45.17
N LEU A 9 33.86 -7.47 45.03
CA LEU A 9 33.03 -6.28 45.22
C LEU A 9 32.08 -6.10 44.02
N LEU A 10 30.78 -6.19 44.25
CA LEU A 10 29.73 -5.78 43.30
C LEU A 10 29.46 -4.27 43.46
N MET A 11 29.71 -3.48 42.41
CA MET A 11 29.22 -2.10 42.32
C MET A 11 27.83 -2.07 41.67
N PRO A 12 26.85 -1.33 42.22
CA PRO A 12 25.56 -1.11 41.58
C PRO A 12 25.70 -0.09 40.46
N LEU A 13 25.28 -0.45 39.24
CA LEU A 13 25.12 0.49 38.14
C LEU A 13 23.83 1.29 38.34
N PRO A 14 23.81 2.61 38.05
CA PRO A 14 22.60 3.40 38.10
C PRO A 14 21.63 2.96 36.99
N ALA A 15 20.40 2.68 37.38
CA ALA A 15 19.30 2.40 36.47
C ALA A 15 19.00 3.66 35.63
N VAL A 16 19.18 3.56 34.32
CA VAL A 16 18.81 4.63 33.38
C VAL A 16 17.31 4.57 33.14
N ALA A 17 16.62 5.62 33.61
CA ALA A 17 15.35 6.17 33.15
C ALA A 17 14.37 5.21 32.44
N GLN A 18 13.41 4.68 33.19
CA GLN A 18 12.11 4.31 32.63
C GLN A 18 11.35 5.62 32.36
N SER A 19 11.35 6.11 31.12
CA SER A 19 10.43 7.18 30.72
C SER A 19 9.02 6.78 31.13
N THR A 20 8.39 7.62 31.93
CA THR A 20 7.08 7.28 32.50
C THR A 20 6.02 7.38 31.41
N ALA A 21 4.96 6.58 31.51
CA ALA A 21 3.83 6.69 30.59
C ALA A 21 3.27 8.12 30.51
N ALA A 22 3.41 8.92 31.57
CA ALA A 22 3.03 10.33 31.60
C ALA A 22 3.94 11.24 30.75
N GLU A 23 5.25 10.97 30.68
CA GLU A 23 6.16 11.69 29.77
C GLU A 23 5.92 11.30 28.31
N ILE A 24 5.57 10.04 28.05
CA ILE A 24 5.20 9.56 26.71
C ILE A 24 3.87 10.22 26.28
N LEU A 25 2.87 10.26 27.14
CA LEU A 25 1.59 10.93 26.88
C LEU A 25 1.76 12.45 26.71
N GLY A 26 2.55 13.10 27.57
CA GLY A 26 2.85 14.53 27.45
C GLY A 26 3.64 14.89 26.19
N ALA A 27 4.49 13.98 25.69
CA ALA A 27 5.18 14.13 24.40
C ALA A 27 4.26 13.87 23.21
N LEU A 28 3.18 13.09 23.38
CA LEU A 28 2.14 12.89 22.38
C LEU A 28 1.17 14.07 22.29
N ASP A 29 0.97 14.84 23.37
CA ASP A 29 0.03 15.97 23.42
C ASP A 29 0.55 17.29 22.82
N ALA A 30 1.86 17.45 22.60
CA ALA A 30 2.45 18.68 22.06
C ALA A 30 2.41 18.81 20.52
N PRO A 31 2.59 17.73 19.72
CA PRO A 31 2.48 17.77 18.25
C PRO A 31 1.04 17.78 17.70
N THR A 32 0.02 17.69 18.55
CA THR A 32 -1.37 17.41 18.14
C THR A 32 -2.07 18.61 17.54
N SER A 33 -1.87 19.83 18.04
CA SER A 33 -2.67 20.98 17.60
C SER A 33 -2.43 21.37 16.13
N GLU A 34 -1.19 21.25 15.64
CA GLU A 34 -0.85 21.50 14.23
C GLU A 34 -1.37 20.36 13.33
N LEU A 35 -1.26 19.12 13.79
CA LEU A 35 -1.77 17.94 13.09
C LEU A 35 -3.30 17.98 12.99
N GLU A 36 -4.00 18.37 14.05
CA GLU A 36 -5.45 18.55 14.10
C GLU A 36 -5.91 19.63 13.12
N GLN A 37 -5.25 20.79 13.12
CA GLN A 37 -5.51 21.85 12.15
C GLN A 37 -5.29 21.38 10.71
N LEU A 38 -4.25 20.60 10.48
CA LEU A 38 -3.97 20.04 9.16
C LEU A 38 -5.03 19.02 8.73
N MET A 39 -5.45 18.14 9.65
CA MET A 39 -6.55 17.20 9.42
C MET A 39 -7.88 17.92 9.17
N GLU A 40 -8.13 19.04 9.85
CA GLU A 40 -9.30 19.89 9.59
C GLU A 40 -9.25 20.49 8.19
N VAL A 41 -8.07 20.94 7.72
CA VAL A 41 -7.89 21.43 6.35
C VAL A 41 -8.11 20.31 5.33
N LEU A 42 -7.56 19.12 5.55
CA LEU A 42 -7.68 17.98 4.63
C LEU A 42 -9.12 17.45 4.52
N ASN A 43 -9.88 17.50 5.61
CA ASN A 43 -11.27 17.04 5.67
C ASN A 43 -12.30 18.17 5.49
N GLY A 44 -11.83 19.41 5.31
CA GLY A 44 -12.68 20.59 5.22
C GLY A 44 -13.45 20.67 3.89
N PRO A 45 -14.49 21.53 3.82
CA PRO A 45 -15.34 21.65 2.62
C PRO A 45 -14.66 22.35 1.43
N ASN A 46 -13.50 22.99 1.64
CA ASN A 46 -12.76 23.66 0.58
C ASN A 46 -11.80 22.65 -0.09
N GLU A 47 -12.27 21.99 -1.14
CA GLU A 47 -11.52 20.97 -1.87
C GLU A 47 -10.17 21.47 -2.43
N GLU A 48 -10.11 22.72 -2.90
CA GLU A 48 -8.89 23.31 -3.44
C GLU A 48 -7.82 23.48 -2.35
N LYS A 49 -8.24 23.95 -1.16
CA LYS A 49 -7.36 24.09 0.00
C LYS A 49 -6.88 22.72 0.48
N ALA A 50 -7.78 21.73 0.57
CA ALA A 50 -7.44 20.37 0.96
C ALA A 50 -6.45 19.72 -0.02
N LEU A 51 -6.69 19.83 -1.33
CA LEU A 51 -5.81 19.32 -2.38
C LEU A 51 -4.43 19.99 -2.35
N THR A 52 -4.39 21.30 -2.12
CA THR A 52 -3.13 22.06 -2.01
C THR A 52 -2.34 21.61 -0.79
N ALA A 53 -2.98 21.50 0.37
CA ALA A 53 -2.34 21.01 1.59
C ALA A 53 -1.79 19.60 1.40
N MET A 54 -2.58 18.69 0.82
CA MET A 54 -2.14 17.33 0.52
C MET A 54 -0.89 17.31 -0.39
N ARG A 55 -0.86 18.12 -1.45
CA ARG A 55 0.31 18.21 -2.35
C ARG A 55 1.55 18.73 -1.63
N LEU A 56 1.41 19.73 -0.76
CA LEU A 56 2.53 20.26 0.03
C LEU A 56 3.08 19.21 0.99
N MET A 57 2.20 18.45 1.65
CA MET A 57 2.59 17.35 2.53
C MET A 57 3.30 16.22 1.76
N LEU A 58 2.80 15.84 0.58
CA LEU A 58 3.47 14.87 -0.30
C LEU A 58 4.87 15.32 -0.73
N ALA A 59 5.03 16.63 -1.00
CA ALA A 59 6.30 17.23 -1.42
C ALA A 59 7.26 17.55 -0.25
N SER A 60 6.81 17.46 1.00
CA SER A 60 7.59 17.91 2.18
C SER A 60 8.87 17.12 2.44
N GLY A 61 8.95 15.87 1.96
CA GLY A 61 10.02 14.93 2.31
C GLY A 61 9.90 14.33 3.71
N ASP A 62 8.94 14.81 4.52
CA ASP A 62 8.63 14.22 5.83
C ASP A 62 7.74 12.98 5.65
N ALA A 63 8.23 11.82 6.08
CA ALA A 63 7.54 10.56 5.89
C ALA A 63 6.20 10.48 6.64
N ALA A 64 6.05 11.16 7.78
CA ALA A 64 4.80 11.18 8.52
C ALA A 64 3.74 12.02 7.77
N MET A 65 4.13 13.20 7.27
CA MET A 65 3.28 14.06 6.45
C MET A 65 2.89 13.39 5.14
N GLN A 66 3.83 12.72 4.46
CA GLN A 66 3.53 11.96 3.25
C GLN A 66 2.50 10.86 3.52
N ARG A 67 2.67 10.07 4.58
CA ARG A 67 1.72 9.02 4.96
C ARG A 67 0.34 9.59 5.30
N LEU A 68 0.28 10.68 6.04
CA LEU A 68 -0.98 11.33 6.39
C LEU A 68 -1.70 11.86 5.15
N ALA A 69 -0.96 12.50 4.23
CA ALA A 69 -1.50 12.98 2.96
C ALA A 69 -1.99 11.85 2.06
N LEU A 70 -1.24 10.75 1.96
CA LEU A 70 -1.66 9.57 1.22
C LEU A 70 -2.93 8.97 1.82
N ARG A 71 -3.00 8.83 3.15
CA ARG A 71 -4.19 8.31 3.84
C ARG A 71 -5.41 9.18 3.55
N ALA A 72 -5.31 10.49 3.77
CA ALA A 72 -6.41 11.43 3.53
C ALA A 72 -6.82 11.46 2.06
N GLY A 73 -5.84 11.47 1.15
CA GLY A 73 -6.08 11.54 -0.27
C GLY A 73 -6.72 10.28 -0.85
N LEU A 74 -6.24 9.09 -0.48
CA LEU A 74 -6.77 7.82 -0.96
C LEU A 74 -8.20 7.55 -0.49
N SER A 75 -8.61 8.07 0.68
CA SER A 75 -9.97 7.98 1.21
C SER A 75 -10.84 9.22 0.94
N SER A 76 -10.34 10.20 0.19
CA SER A 76 -11.07 11.43 -0.10
C SER A 76 -12.29 11.16 -0.97
N THR A 77 -13.37 11.92 -0.79
CA THR A 77 -14.55 11.92 -1.68
C THR A 77 -14.27 12.64 -3.01
N SER A 78 -13.27 13.50 -3.07
CA SER A 78 -12.81 14.15 -4.31
C SER A 78 -12.00 13.19 -5.15
N GLY A 79 -12.49 12.87 -6.35
CA GLY A 79 -11.80 11.98 -7.31
C GLY A 79 -10.44 12.52 -7.75
N VAL A 80 -10.24 13.84 -7.78
CA VAL A 80 -8.96 14.47 -8.09
C VAL A 80 -7.94 14.19 -6.99
N ALA A 81 -8.34 14.38 -5.72
CA ALA A 81 -7.46 14.10 -4.60
C ALA A 81 -7.07 12.61 -4.53
N ARG A 82 -8.03 11.71 -4.78
CA ARG A 82 -7.75 10.26 -4.90
C ARG A 82 -6.74 9.94 -5.99
N GLY A 83 -6.92 10.50 -7.18
CA GLY A 83 -6.00 10.29 -8.30
C GLY A 83 -4.57 10.80 -8.00
N VAL A 84 -4.46 11.99 -7.40
CA VAL A 84 -3.15 12.56 -7.01
C VAL A 84 -2.47 11.71 -5.93
N ALA A 85 -3.22 11.26 -4.91
CA ALA A 85 -2.67 10.41 -3.86
C ALA A 85 -2.26 9.03 -4.39
N LEU A 86 -3.06 8.45 -5.28
CA LEU A 86 -2.74 7.19 -5.95
C LEU A 86 -1.47 7.30 -6.80
N GLU A 87 -1.35 8.36 -7.61
CA GLU A 87 -0.14 8.63 -8.39
C GLU A 87 1.09 8.75 -7.48
N ALA A 88 0.98 9.56 -6.43
CA ALA A 88 2.06 9.75 -5.46
C ALA A 88 2.45 8.45 -4.77
N TYR A 89 1.48 7.60 -4.42
CA TYR A 89 1.74 6.29 -3.83
C TYR A 89 2.48 5.37 -4.81
N LEU A 90 2.03 5.25 -6.07
CA LEU A 90 2.71 4.41 -7.06
C LEU A 90 4.12 4.89 -7.38
N LYS A 91 4.37 6.21 -7.32
CA LYS A 91 5.71 6.80 -7.50
C LYS A 91 6.71 6.42 -6.40
N THR A 92 6.27 5.93 -5.23
CA THR A 92 7.17 5.34 -4.22
C THR A 92 7.64 3.94 -4.59
N GLN A 93 7.19 3.40 -5.73
CA GLN A 93 7.51 2.06 -6.24
C GLN A 93 7.13 0.94 -5.24
N PRO A 94 5.89 0.94 -4.71
CA PRO A 94 5.47 -0.07 -3.76
C PRO A 94 5.37 -1.44 -4.42
N THR A 95 5.39 -2.50 -3.62
CA THR A 95 4.85 -3.79 -4.04
C THR A 95 3.43 -3.89 -3.52
N LEU A 96 2.45 -3.84 -4.43
CA LEU A 96 1.05 -3.95 -4.05
C LEU A 96 0.72 -5.42 -3.77
N ILE A 97 -0.05 -5.68 -2.72
CA ILE A 97 -0.61 -7.02 -2.47
C ILE A 97 -2.04 -7.05 -2.96
N ALA A 98 -2.29 -7.88 -3.98
CA ALA A 98 -3.59 -8.11 -4.56
C ALA A 98 -4.25 -9.37 -3.98
N PHE A 99 -5.55 -9.30 -3.75
CA PHE A 99 -6.41 -10.43 -3.41
C PHE A 99 -7.33 -10.71 -4.58
N ALA A 100 -7.39 -11.98 -5.00
CA ALA A 100 -8.16 -12.43 -6.14
C ALA A 100 -9.16 -13.51 -5.76
N SER A 101 -10.33 -13.48 -6.39
CA SER A 101 -11.33 -14.54 -6.28
C SER A 101 -12.02 -14.77 -7.62
N VAL A 102 -12.59 -15.97 -7.77
CA VAL A 102 -13.41 -16.34 -8.92
C VAL A 102 -14.76 -16.82 -8.40
N GLU A 103 -15.82 -16.54 -9.14
CA GLU A 103 -17.16 -17.02 -8.81
C GLU A 103 -17.36 -18.45 -9.33
N GLY A 104 -18.15 -19.26 -8.62
CA GLY A 104 -18.47 -20.63 -9.03
C GLY A 104 -17.48 -21.71 -8.55
N GLU A 105 -18.03 -22.85 -8.11
CA GLU A 105 -17.23 -23.93 -7.52
C GLU A 105 -16.40 -24.73 -8.55
N GLU A 106 -16.86 -24.82 -9.80
CA GLU A 106 -16.17 -25.55 -10.88
C GLU A 106 -14.96 -24.78 -11.45
N GLU A 107 -14.99 -23.44 -11.46
CA GLU A 107 -13.95 -22.59 -12.07
C GLU A 107 -12.65 -22.55 -11.26
N VAL A 108 -12.73 -22.84 -9.97
CA VAL A 108 -11.59 -22.88 -9.05
C VAL A 108 -10.64 -24.06 -9.36
N ASN A 109 -11.13 -25.14 -10.00
CA ASN A 109 -10.47 -26.44 -9.90
C ASN A 109 -9.40 -26.79 -10.95
N SER A 110 -8.99 -25.88 -11.85
CA SER A 110 -7.70 -26.08 -12.54
C SER A 110 -7.04 -24.80 -13.05
N GLY A 111 -7.80 -23.92 -13.71
CA GLY A 111 -7.25 -22.72 -14.33
C GLY A 111 -6.81 -21.66 -13.32
N PHE A 112 -7.70 -21.27 -12.41
CA PHE A 112 -7.41 -20.29 -11.37
C PHE A 112 -6.33 -20.78 -10.40
N ALA A 113 -6.43 -22.02 -9.89
CA ALA A 113 -5.42 -22.58 -9.01
C ALA A 113 -4.04 -22.66 -9.68
N ARG A 114 -3.96 -23.03 -10.96
CA ARG A 114 -2.71 -23.01 -11.73
C ARG A 114 -2.17 -21.60 -11.93
N TRP A 115 -3.04 -20.63 -12.23
CA TRP A 115 -2.64 -19.23 -12.34
C TRP A 115 -2.10 -18.71 -11.01
N MET A 116 -2.74 -19.04 -9.89
CA MET A 116 -2.26 -18.70 -8.56
C MET A 116 -0.94 -19.38 -8.23
N ASN A 117 -0.76 -20.66 -8.52
CA ASN A 117 0.52 -21.36 -8.31
C ASN A 117 1.69 -20.74 -9.10
N ALA A 118 1.41 -20.04 -10.21
CA ALA A 118 2.42 -19.37 -11.01
C ALA A 118 2.70 -17.93 -10.57
N ASN A 119 1.71 -17.23 -9.99
CA ASN A 119 1.79 -15.80 -9.71
C ASN A 119 1.75 -15.44 -8.21
N GLY A 120 1.36 -16.36 -7.32
CA GLY A 120 1.16 -16.08 -5.90
C GLY A 120 0.81 -17.32 -5.06
N SER A 121 -0.14 -17.17 -4.14
CA SER A 121 -0.58 -18.21 -3.22
C SER A 121 -2.10 -18.32 -3.12
N LEU A 122 -2.63 -19.53 -2.97
CA LEU A 122 -4.06 -19.78 -2.81
C LEU A 122 -4.36 -20.25 -1.38
N SER A 123 -5.25 -19.57 -0.67
CA SER A 123 -5.70 -19.96 0.67
C SER A 123 -6.78 -21.05 0.62
N SER A 124 -7.09 -21.64 1.78
CA SER A 124 -8.06 -22.72 1.92
C SER A 124 -9.50 -22.32 1.58
N ASP A 125 -9.84 -21.04 1.72
CA ASP A 125 -11.12 -20.44 1.33
C ASP A 125 -11.16 -20.03 -0.16
N ARG A 126 -10.15 -20.42 -0.94
CA ARG A 126 -10.03 -20.17 -2.39
C ARG A 126 -9.81 -18.71 -2.77
N THR A 127 -9.35 -17.89 -1.82
CA THR A 127 -8.83 -16.56 -2.13
C THR A 127 -7.37 -16.65 -2.56
N GLY A 128 -7.05 -16.09 -3.72
CA GLY A 128 -5.68 -15.92 -4.18
C GLY A 128 -5.06 -14.66 -3.60
N SER A 129 -3.76 -14.66 -3.32
CA SER A 129 -2.98 -13.45 -3.09
C SER A 129 -1.71 -13.45 -3.91
N PHE A 130 -1.35 -12.30 -4.49
CA PHE A 130 -0.13 -12.17 -5.29
C PHE A 130 0.44 -10.74 -5.22
N PRO A 131 1.78 -10.59 -5.34
CA PRO A 131 2.41 -9.29 -5.39
C PRO A 131 2.34 -8.68 -6.80
N ILE A 132 2.14 -7.36 -6.87
CA ILE A 132 2.26 -6.53 -8.07
C ILE A 132 3.35 -5.49 -7.79
N PRO A 133 4.61 -5.76 -8.16
CA PRO A 133 5.68 -4.83 -7.93
C PRO A 133 5.61 -3.66 -8.93
N ILE A 134 5.58 -2.44 -8.42
CA ILE A 134 5.61 -1.21 -9.22
C ILE A 134 7.07 -0.81 -9.47
N GLY A 135 7.45 -0.67 -10.73
CA GLY A 135 8.77 -0.21 -11.13
C GLY A 135 8.84 1.32 -11.32
N PRO A 136 9.97 1.82 -11.87
CA PRO A 136 10.15 3.23 -12.17
C PRO A 136 9.05 3.78 -13.08
N TYR A 137 8.74 5.07 -12.92
CA TYR A 137 7.86 5.79 -13.83
C TYR A 137 8.60 6.17 -15.11
N LEU A 138 8.00 5.89 -16.25
CA LEU A 138 8.48 6.14 -17.61
C LEU A 138 7.72 7.34 -18.18
N GLU A 139 8.33 8.52 -18.11
CA GLU A 139 7.68 9.79 -18.49
C GLU A 139 7.24 9.81 -19.96
N ASP A 140 8.03 9.22 -20.86
CA ASP A 140 7.78 9.15 -22.30
C ASP A 140 6.58 8.27 -22.66
N GLN A 141 6.31 7.25 -21.84
CA GLN A 141 5.22 6.29 -22.02
C GLN A 141 4.03 6.54 -21.08
N ASN A 142 4.15 7.50 -20.16
CA ASN A 142 3.17 7.81 -19.12
C ASN A 142 2.70 6.55 -18.35
N CYS A 143 3.64 5.73 -17.90
CA CYS A 143 3.32 4.51 -17.17
C CYS A 143 4.46 4.05 -16.27
N PHE A 144 4.24 3.00 -15.49
CA PHE A 144 5.24 2.41 -14.60
C PHE A 144 5.74 1.08 -15.18
N GLY A 145 7.04 0.86 -15.06
CA GLY A 145 7.64 -0.42 -15.37
C GLY A 145 7.41 -1.49 -14.31
N SER A 146 8.19 -2.57 -14.42
CA SER A 146 8.36 -3.54 -13.34
C SER A 146 9.82 -3.55 -12.88
N PRO A 147 10.15 -3.98 -11.64
CA PRO A 147 11.55 -4.06 -11.21
C PRO A 147 12.43 -4.93 -12.10
N THR A 148 11.86 -5.97 -12.72
CA THR A 148 12.59 -6.87 -13.64
C THR A 148 12.69 -6.37 -15.08
N ARG A 149 11.78 -5.48 -15.47
CA ARG A 149 11.70 -4.88 -16.81
C ARG A 149 11.36 -3.40 -16.65
N PRO A 150 12.36 -2.58 -16.24
CA PRO A 150 12.11 -1.20 -15.85
C PRO A 150 11.75 -0.28 -17.02
N ASN A 151 12.08 -0.67 -18.26
CA ASN A 151 11.87 0.15 -19.46
C ASN A 151 10.60 -0.23 -20.26
N ASP A 152 9.88 -1.26 -19.81
CA ASP A 152 8.67 -1.75 -20.45
C ASP A 152 7.46 -1.31 -19.63
N CYS A 153 6.35 -0.99 -20.30
CA CYS A 153 5.13 -0.55 -19.62
C CYS A 153 4.35 -1.71 -18.98
N PHE A 154 4.29 -1.77 -17.64
CA PHE A 154 3.58 -2.83 -16.90
C PHE A 154 2.36 -2.34 -16.14
N ASN A 155 2.35 -1.09 -15.68
CA ASN A 155 1.23 -0.52 -14.96
C ASN A 155 0.90 0.87 -15.50
N ARG A 156 -0.37 1.14 -15.81
CA ARG A 156 -0.83 2.41 -16.37
C ARG A 156 -1.80 3.07 -15.41
N LEU A 157 -1.63 4.37 -15.19
CA LEU A 157 -2.50 5.15 -14.32
C LEU A 157 -3.38 6.07 -15.16
N GLY A 158 -4.69 6.08 -14.88
CA GLY A 158 -5.69 6.96 -15.47
C GLY A 158 -6.59 7.55 -14.40
N GLY A 159 -6.13 8.60 -13.73
CA GLY A 159 -6.86 9.22 -12.61
C GLY A 159 -6.96 8.26 -11.43
N THR A 160 -8.16 7.73 -11.15
CA THR A 160 -8.40 6.75 -10.08
C THR A 160 -8.36 5.30 -10.55
N GLU A 161 -8.04 5.05 -11.83
CA GLU A 161 -7.96 3.72 -12.41
C GLU A 161 -6.51 3.30 -12.67
N VAL A 162 -6.19 2.05 -12.37
CA VAL A 162 -4.89 1.44 -12.67
C VAL A 162 -5.11 0.19 -13.51
N SER A 163 -4.41 0.09 -14.63
CA SER A 163 -4.26 -1.16 -15.36
C SER A 163 -2.90 -1.78 -15.03
N PHE A 164 -2.86 -3.09 -14.78
CA PHE A 164 -1.65 -3.84 -14.43
C PHE A 164 -1.53 -5.08 -15.32
N PHE A 165 -0.31 -5.41 -15.70
CA PHE A 165 0.00 -6.59 -16.48
C PHE A 165 0.57 -7.68 -15.58
N VAL A 166 -0.20 -8.75 -15.36
CA VAL A 166 0.13 -9.85 -14.44
C VAL A 166 -0.18 -11.18 -15.10
N GLY A 167 0.73 -12.14 -15.01
CA GLY A 167 0.49 -13.50 -15.51
C GLY A 167 0.14 -13.58 -17.00
N ALA A 168 0.71 -12.69 -17.81
CA ALA A 168 0.41 -12.51 -19.24
C ALA A 168 -0.99 -11.96 -19.58
N ALA A 169 -1.72 -11.45 -18.58
CA ALA A 169 -3.03 -10.83 -18.76
C ALA A 169 -3.02 -9.37 -18.27
N TRP A 170 -3.88 -8.54 -18.86
CA TRP A 170 -4.18 -7.21 -18.34
C TRP A 170 -5.36 -7.30 -17.39
N GLY A 171 -5.22 -6.66 -16.23
CA GLY A 171 -6.34 -6.32 -15.37
C GLY A 171 -6.47 -4.82 -15.22
N THR A 172 -7.64 -4.40 -14.76
CA THR A 172 -7.95 -3.01 -14.46
C THR A 172 -8.65 -2.96 -13.12
N ALA A 173 -8.28 -2.00 -12.28
CA ALA A 173 -8.92 -1.75 -11.00
C ALA A 173 -9.07 -0.25 -10.76
N ARG A 174 -10.16 0.12 -10.07
CA ARG A 174 -10.51 1.50 -9.78
C ARG A 174 -10.52 1.73 -8.29
N LEU A 175 -9.96 2.86 -7.86
CA LEU A 175 -9.92 3.29 -6.48
C LEU A 175 -11.32 3.70 -6.03
N ASN A 176 -11.85 2.98 -5.05
CA ASN A 176 -13.15 3.24 -4.43
C ASN A 176 -13.00 4.22 -3.25
N ASP A 177 -14.13 4.60 -2.64
CA ASP A 177 -14.16 5.53 -1.50
C ASP A 177 -13.63 4.91 -0.19
N SER A 178 -13.39 3.59 -0.17
CA SER A 178 -12.77 2.87 0.96
C SER A 178 -11.23 2.84 0.86
N GLY A 179 -10.64 3.45 -0.18
CA GLY A 179 -9.20 3.44 -0.38
C GLY A 179 -8.66 2.12 -0.92
N GLU A 180 -9.50 1.35 -1.61
CA GLU A 180 -9.14 0.07 -2.23
C GLU A 180 -9.23 0.17 -3.75
N LEU A 181 -8.29 -0.45 -4.46
CA LEU A 181 -8.46 -0.69 -5.89
C LEU A 181 -9.31 -1.95 -6.07
N VAL A 182 -10.47 -1.82 -6.70
CA VAL A 182 -11.37 -2.94 -6.99
C VAL A 182 -11.54 -3.07 -8.50
N GLY A 183 -11.46 -4.29 -9.00
CA GLY A 183 -11.63 -4.53 -10.43
C GLY A 183 -11.48 -5.99 -10.80
N SER A 184 -10.91 -6.25 -11.99
CA SER A 184 -10.77 -7.62 -12.49
C SER A 184 -9.61 -7.80 -13.46
N ILE A 185 -9.19 -9.06 -13.60
CA ILE A 185 -8.26 -9.50 -14.65
C ILE A 185 -9.05 -10.26 -15.71
N SER A 186 -8.93 -9.81 -16.95
CA SER A 186 -9.49 -10.50 -18.11
C SER A 186 -8.49 -11.54 -18.59
N HIS A 187 -8.73 -12.80 -18.25
CA HIS A 187 -7.91 -13.90 -18.72
C HIS A 187 -8.57 -14.60 -19.92
N SER A 188 -7.86 -14.73 -21.04
CA SER A 188 -8.26 -15.58 -22.17
C SER A 188 -7.08 -16.45 -22.58
N PHE A 189 -7.09 -17.72 -22.19
CA PHE A 189 -6.16 -18.71 -22.75
C PHE A 189 -6.89 -19.55 -23.81
N SER A 190 -6.29 -19.69 -24.99
CA SER A 190 -6.84 -20.42 -26.14
C SER A 190 -6.84 -21.95 -26.00
N SER A 191 -6.69 -22.49 -24.79
CA SER A 191 -6.74 -23.93 -24.54
C SER A 191 -7.37 -24.23 -23.18
N ASN A 192 -8.71 -24.34 -23.17
CA ASN A 192 -9.53 -25.09 -22.21
C ASN A 192 -9.43 -24.82 -20.70
N GLN A 193 -8.89 -23.71 -20.20
CA GLN A 193 -8.86 -23.50 -18.75
C GLN A 193 -9.06 -22.02 -18.39
N PHE A 194 -10.26 -21.76 -17.84
CA PHE A 194 -10.75 -20.53 -17.26
C PHE A 194 -11.20 -19.43 -18.25
N THR A 195 -12.52 -19.17 -18.24
CA THR A 195 -13.19 -18.11 -18.99
C THR A 195 -14.07 -17.34 -18.01
N GLY A 196 -13.50 -16.39 -17.29
CA GLY A 196 -14.24 -15.57 -16.33
C GLY A 196 -13.41 -14.38 -15.85
N PRO A 197 -14.02 -13.30 -15.36
CA PRO A 197 -13.28 -12.25 -14.70
C PRO A 197 -12.74 -12.78 -13.36
N ILE A 198 -11.44 -12.64 -13.11
CA ILE A 198 -10.89 -12.80 -11.76
C ILE A 198 -11.16 -11.49 -11.04
N SER A 199 -12.04 -11.50 -10.04
CA SER A 199 -12.27 -10.34 -9.18
C SER A 199 -11.02 -10.00 -8.41
N LEU A 200 -10.72 -8.71 -8.27
CA LEU A 200 -9.50 -8.21 -7.67
C LEU A 200 -9.79 -7.12 -6.64
N THR A 201 -9.12 -7.20 -5.49
CA THR A 201 -9.09 -6.15 -4.47
C THR A 201 -7.66 -5.89 -4.00
N ILE A 202 -7.26 -4.62 -3.95
CA ILE A 202 -5.95 -4.18 -3.43
C ILE A 202 -6.20 -3.11 -2.34
N PRO A 203 -6.08 -3.45 -1.05
CA PRO A 203 -6.32 -2.51 0.04
C PRO A 203 -5.12 -1.58 0.24
N LEU A 204 -5.13 -0.38 -0.36
CA LEU A 204 -3.98 0.51 -0.34
C LEU A 204 -3.70 1.08 1.05
N LEU A 205 -4.75 1.47 1.79
CA LEU A 205 -4.60 2.05 3.13
C LEU A 205 -3.96 1.08 4.14
N GLY A 206 -4.20 -0.23 4.00
CA GLY A 206 -3.57 -1.27 4.81
C GLY A 206 -2.12 -1.54 4.45
N GLN A 207 -1.64 -1.02 3.31
CA GLN A 207 -0.29 -1.22 2.78
C GLN A 207 0.63 0.00 2.97
N LEU A 208 0.10 1.12 3.49
CA LEU A 208 0.89 2.30 3.87
C LEU A 208 1.68 1.99 5.16
N GLN A 209 2.94 1.54 5.03
CA GLN A 209 3.87 1.33 6.15
C GLN A 209 4.81 2.52 6.37
#